data_AF-A0A1R1SNG8-F1
#
_entry.id   AF-A0A1R1SNG8-F1
#
_cell.length_a   1.000
_cell.length_b   1.000
_cell.length_c   1.000
_cell.angle_alpha   90.00
_cell.angle_beta   90.00
_cell.angle_gamma   90.00
#
_symmetry.space_group_name_H-M   'P 1'
#
loop_
_entity.id
_entity.type
_entity.pdbx_description
1 polymer ?
#
loop_
_entity_poly.entity_id
_entity_poly.type
_entity_poly.pdbx_seq_one_letter_code
_entity_poly.pdbx_strand_id
1 'polypeptide(L)' 'MPSESRPDDAWLWYGVRTCGSERCALRFVDRSPAHNRRWCSMSRCGNRTKVRLHEARSRARD' A
#
# COMPACT_ATOMS: atom_id res chain seq x y z
N MET A 1 20.98 0.24 -0.22
CA MET A 1 20.72 1.61 0.24
C MET A 1 21.60 2.52 -0.60
N PRO A 2 21.15 3.09 -1.73
CA PRO A 2 21.99 4.04 -2.43
C PRO A 2 21.93 5.35 -1.64
N SER A 3 23.06 5.76 -1.10
CA SER A 3 23.25 6.95 -0.26
C SER A 3 23.42 8.24 -1.06
N GLU A 4 23.29 8.21 -2.39
CA GLU A 4 23.65 9.33 -3.27
C GLU A 4 22.68 9.49 -4.45
N SER A 5 21.37 9.61 -4.18
CA SER A 5 20.40 10.05 -5.18
C SER A 5 20.16 11.55 -4.98
N ARG A 6 20.32 12.37 -6.03
CA ARG A 6 20.08 13.81 -5.91
C ARG A 6 18.57 14.02 -5.70
N PRO A 7 18.14 15.08 -4.98
CA PRO A 7 16.73 15.31 -4.69
C PRO A 7 15.84 15.44 -5.94
N ASP A 8 16.42 15.75 -7.10
CA ASP A 8 15.76 15.84 -8.40
C ASP A 8 15.38 14.47 -9.02
N ASP A 9 16.17 13.41 -8.81
CA ASP A 9 15.87 12.02 -9.19
C ASP A 9 14.99 11.28 -8.18
N ALA A 10 14.63 11.93 -7.08
CA ALA A 10 13.70 11.38 -6.11
C ALA A 10 12.37 10.96 -6.77
N TRP A 11 11.91 11.72 -7.78
CA TRP A 11 10.69 11.41 -8.53
C TRP A 11 10.79 10.17 -9.42
N LEU A 12 11.98 9.77 -9.87
CA LEU A 12 12.15 8.60 -10.73
C LEU A 12 12.05 7.29 -9.94
N TRP A 13 12.38 7.30 -8.64
CA TRP A 13 12.21 6.13 -7.80
C TRP A 13 10.79 6.03 -7.23
N TYR A 14 10.12 7.15 -6.97
CA TYR A 14 8.76 7.16 -6.46
C TYR A 14 7.73 6.70 -7.51
N GLY A 15 7.35 5.43 -7.46
CA GLY A 15 6.33 4.85 -8.35
C GLY A 15 4.90 5.22 -7.95
N VAL A 16 4.06 5.60 -8.90
CA VAL A 16 2.60 5.70 -8.68
C VAL A 16 1.99 4.31 -8.76
N ARG A 17 1.21 3.93 -7.74
CA ARG A 17 0.55 2.63 -7.64
C ARG A 17 -0.93 2.78 -7.35
N THR A 18 -1.71 1.78 -7.75
CA THR A 18 -3.13 1.67 -7.39
C THR A 18 -3.28 0.95 -6.06
N CYS A 19 -4.22 1.41 -5.23
CA CYS A 19 -4.56 0.76 -3.97
C CYS A 19 -5.04 -0.68 -4.22
N GLY A 20 -4.47 -1.67 -3.54
CA GLY A 20 -4.84 -3.07 -3.70
C GLY A 20 -6.15 -3.49 -3.03
N SER A 21 -7.01 -2.54 -2.63
CA SER A 21 -8.28 -2.83 -1.95
C SER A 21 -9.41 -2.80 -2.96
N GLU A 22 -10.22 -3.86 -2.98
CA GLU A 22 -11.32 -4.05 -3.93
C GLU A 22 -12.34 -2.90 -3.94
N ARG A 23 -12.46 -2.18 -2.81
CA ARG A 23 -13.39 -1.04 -2.66
C ARG A 23 -12.68 0.31 -2.62
N CYS A 24 -11.50 0.42 -3.23
CA CYS A 24 -10.72 1.67 -3.24
C CYS A 24 -10.08 1.93 -4.60
N ALA A 25 -10.53 2.97 -5.29
CA ALA A 25 -10.01 3.37 -6.60
C ALA A 25 -8.84 4.39 -6.56
N LEU A 26 -8.31 4.70 -5.38
CA LEU A 26 -7.23 5.67 -5.24
C LEU A 26 -5.89 5.16 -5.81
N ARG A 27 -5.18 6.08 -6.45
CA ARG A 27 -3.74 5.97 -6.75
C ARG A 27 -2.94 6.70 -5.68
N PHE A 28 -1.74 6.23 -5.39
CA PHE A 28 -0.84 6.82 -4.40
C PHE A 28 0.61 6.72 -4.86
N VAL A 29 1.44 7.63 -4.34
CA VAL A 29 2.89 7.59 -4.55
C VAL A 29 3.51 6.63 -3.54
N ASP A 30 4.19 5.60 -4.03
CA ASP A 30 4.92 4.65 -3.23
C ASP A 30 6.29 5.23 -2.84
N ARG A 31 6.31 5.82 -1.64
CA ARG A 31 7.53 6.35 -1.01
C ARG A 31 8.22 5.33 -0.09
N SER A 32 7.83 4.06 -0.15
CA SER A 32 8.45 3.04 0.69
C SER A 32 9.84 2.68 0.16
N PRO A 33 10.85 2.46 1.01
CA PRO A 33 12.22 2.13 0.57
C PRO A 33 12.31 0.88 -0.31
N ALA A 34 11.38 -0.06 -0.15
CA ALA A 34 11.33 -1.31 -0.91
C ALA A 34 10.29 -1.29 -2.06
N HIS A 35 9.61 -0.15 -2.28
CA HIS A 35 8.59 0.02 -3.33
C HIS A 35 7.55 -1.12 -3.32
N ASN A 36 7.18 -1.59 -2.14
CA ASN A 36 6.33 -2.76 -1.93
C ASN A 36 5.00 -2.39 -1.25
N ARG A 37 4.70 -1.10 -1.14
CA ARG A 37 3.47 -0.65 -0.50
C ARG A 37 2.27 -1.02 -1.37
N ARG A 38 1.32 -1.75 -0.78
CA ARG A 38 0.09 -2.19 -1.45
C ARG A 38 -1.11 -1.27 -1.22
N TRP A 39 -1.09 -0.45 -0.17
CA TRP A 39 -2.26 0.30 0.30
C TRP A 39 -2.02 1.81 0.26
N CYS A 40 -3.02 2.58 -0.22
CA CYS A 40 -2.97 4.04 -0.22
C CYS A 40 -2.80 4.64 1.19
N SER A 41 -3.22 3.92 2.23
CA SER A 41 -2.95 4.20 3.64
C SER A 41 -3.18 2.92 4.45
N MET A 42 -2.33 2.69 5.46
CA MET A 42 -2.50 1.58 6.39
C MET A 42 -3.76 1.76 7.26
N SER A 43 -4.03 2.98 7.72
CA SER A 43 -5.21 3.28 8.56
C SER A 43 -6.53 3.14 7.79
N ARG A 44 -6.55 3.54 6.51
CA ARG A 44 -7.74 3.39 5.65
C ARG A 44 -7.85 1.98 5.08
N CYS A 45 -6.98 1.61 4.14
CA CYS A 45 -7.18 0.41 3.33
C CYS A 45 -6.52 -0.83 3.92
N GLY A 46 -5.36 -0.68 4.58
CA GLY A 46 -4.68 -1.80 5.24
C GLY A 46 -5.55 -2.45 6.33
N ASN A 47 -6.03 -1.64 7.28
CA ASN A 47 -6.87 -2.13 8.38
C ASN A 47 -8.20 -2.71 7.89
N ARG A 48 -8.89 -2.04 6.95
CA ARG A 48 -10.14 -2.56 6.38
C ARG A 48 -9.98 -3.93 5.73
N THR A 49 -8.92 -4.14 4.96
CA THR A 49 -8.66 -5.45 4.36
C THR A 49 -8.35 -6.49 5.44
N LYS A 50 -7.58 -6.13 6.47
CA LYS A 50 -7.29 -7.02 7.61
C LYS A 50 -8.56 -7.47 8.33
N VAL A 51 -9.46 -6.54 8.62
CA VAL A 51 -10.75 -6.81 9.26
C VAL A 51 -11.61 -7.73 8.39
N ARG A 52 -11.76 -7.44 7.09
CA ARG A 52 -12.54 -8.31 6.17
C ARG A 52 -12.00 -9.74 6.12
N LEU A 53 -10.68 -9.89 6.02
CA LEU A 53 -10.05 -11.22 6.02
C LEU A 53 -10.24 -11.94 7.36
N HIS A 54 -10.20 -11.20 8.47
CA HIS A 54 -10.49 -11.75 9.79
C HIS A 54 -11.94 -12.24 9.89
N GLU A 55 -12.91 -11.39 9.53
CA GLU A 55 -14.34 -11.74 9.52
C GLU A 55 -14.64 -12.94 8.61
N ALA A 56 -14.05 -12.99 7.41
CA ALA A 56 -14.21 -14.12 6.50
C ALA A 56 -13.67 -15.43 7.10
N ARG A 57 -12.55 -15.37 7.84
CA ARG A 57 -11.99 -16.53 8.55
C ARG A 57 -12.84 -16.93 9.75
N SER A 58 -13.38 -15.99 10.51
CA SER A 58 -14.28 -16.28 11.63
C SER A 58 -15.54 -17.00 11.14
N ARG A 59 -16.18 -16.49 10.09
CA ARG A 59 -17.36 -17.11 9.47
C ARG A 59 -17.12 -18.51 8.89
N ALA A 60 -15.88 -18.87 8.58
CA ALA A 60 -15.52 -20.19 8.07
C ALA A 60 -15.16 -21.17 9.20
N ARG A 61 -15.01 -20.69 10.44
CA ARG A 61 -14.75 -21.50 11.63
C ARG A 61 -16.03 -21.84 12.38
N ASP A 62 -17.06 -21.02 12.23
CA ASP A 62 -18.44 -21.29 12.64
C ASP A 62 -19.11 -22.26 11.64
#